data_AF-A0A371IEZ1-F1
#
_entry.id   AF-A0A371IEZ1-F1
#
_cell.length_a   1.000
_cell.length_b   1.000
_cell.length_c   1.000
_cell.angle_alpha   90.00
_cell.angle_beta   90.00
_cell.angle_gamma   90.00
#
_symmetry.space_group_name_H-M   'P 1'
#
loop_
_entity.id
_entity.type
_entity.pdbx_description
1 polymer ?
#
loop_
_entity_poly.entity_id
_entity_poly.type
_entity_poly.pdbx_seq_one_letter_code
_entity_poly.pdbx_strand_id
1 'polypeptide(L)' 'VEPIRNLFVALFLSIVKTAVVVIVMKAFGYSLKTSFIVGISLAQIGEFAFVLPSRASNLHLVE' A
#
# COMPACT_ATOMS: atom_id res chain seq x y z
N VAL A 1 7.84 18.33 -13.95
CA VAL A 1 7.83 16.96 -14.51
C VAL A 1 8.08 15.91 -13.43
N GLU A 2 9.10 16.08 -12.58
CA GLU A 2 9.40 15.22 -11.41
C GLU A 2 8.18 14.80 -10.53
N PRO A 3 7.27 15.70 -10.09
CA PRO A 3 6.18 15.32 -9.17
C PRO A 3 5.10 14.44 -9.82
N ILE A 4 4.83 14.64 -11.11
CA ILE A 4 3.85 13.85 -11.87
C ILE A 4 4.36 12.42 -12.08
N ARG A 5 5.65 12.27 -12.35
CA ARG A 5 6.29 10.97 -12.50
C ARG A 5 6.22 10.16 -11.20
N ASN A 6 6.49 10.79 -10.06
CA ASN A 6 6.44 10.11 -8.76
C ASN A 6 5.01 9.68 -8.38
N LEU A 7 3.99 10.48 -8.72
CA LEU A 7 2.59 10.11 -8.49
C LEU A 7 2.19 8.87 -9.30
N PHE A 8 2.65 8.79 -10.56
CA PHE A 8 2.38 7.66 -11.44
C PHE A 8 3.02 6.36 -10.93
N VAL A 9 4.27 6.46 -10.47
CA VAL A 9 5.01 5.33 -9.88
C VAL A 9 4.36 4.87 -8.57
N ALA A 10 3.92 5.79 -7.72
CA ALA A 10 3.23 5.47 -6.47
C ALA A 10 1.90 4.74 -6.73
N LEU A 11 1.10 5.24 -7.67
CA LEU A 11 -0.17 4.61 -8.04
C LEU A 11 0.05 3.20 -8.61
N PHE A 12 1.05 3.05 -9.49
CA PHE A 12 1.42 1.76 -10.07
C PHE A 12 1.86 0.75 -9.00
N LEU A 13 2.76 1.14 -8.10
CA LEU A 13 3.22 0.28 -7.00
C LEU A 13 2.07 -0.09 -6.05
N SER A 14 1.12 0.82 -5.83
CA SER A 14 -0.06 0.56 -4.99
C SER A 14 -1.00 -0.48 -5.60
N ILE A 15 -1.15 -0.48 -6.93
CA ILE A 15 -1.94 -1.49 -7.65
C ILE A 15 -1.22 -2.85 -7.63
N VAL A 16 0.08 -2.88 -7.88
CA VAL A 16 0.87 -4.12 -7.94
C VAL A 16 0.87 -4.83 -6.58
N LYS A 17 1.13 -4.13 -5.47
CA LYS A 17 1.11 -4.73 -4.13
C LYS A 17 -0.26 -5.29 -3.77
N THR A 18 -1.33 -4.61 -4.19
CA THR A 18 -2.71 -5.06 -3.95
C THR A 18 -3.02 -6.33 -4.74
N ALA A 19 -2.61 -6.41 -6.01
CA ALA A 19 -2.81 -7.58 -6.85
C ALA A 19 -2.11 -8.83 -6.29
N VAL A 20 -0.86 -8.68 -5.81
CA VAL A 20 -0.12 -9.77 -5.15
C VAL A 20 -0.87 -10.29 -3.93
N VAL A 21 -1.35 -9.40 -3.05
CA VAL A 21 -2.11 -9.80 -1.85
C VAL A 21 -3.41 -10.53 -2.22
N VAL A 22 -4.15 -10.05 -3.22
CA VAL A 22 -5.40 -10.70 -3.66
C VAL A 22 -5.13 -12.10 -4.22
N ILE A 23 -4.06 -12.29 -5.01
CA ILE A 23 -3.65 -13.60 -5.54
C ILE A 23 -3.27 -14.55 -4.40
N VAL A 24 -2.50 -14.07 -3.42
CA VAL A 24 -2.12 -14.85 -2.24
C VAL A 24 -3.36 -15.28 -1.45
N MET A 25 -4.25 -14.34 -1.11
CA MET A 25 -5.50 -14.64 -0.39
C MET A 25 -6.40 -15.65 -1.14
N LYS A 26 -6.47 -15.53 -2.47
CA LYS A 26 -7.17 -16.50 -3.31
C LYS A 26 -6.51 -17.90 -3.24
N ALA A 27 -5.17 -17.96 -3.25
CA ALA A 27 -4.41 -19.21 -3.13
C ALA A 27 -4.60 -19.88 -1.75
N PHE A 28 -4.85 -19.09 -0.70
CA PHE A 28 -5.21 -19.59 0.64
C PHE A 28 -6.67 -20.05 0.76
N GLY A 29 -7.45 -20.05 -0.33
CA GLY A 29 -8.84 -20.53 -0.34
C GLY A 29 -9.87 -19.52 0.15
N TYR A 30 -9.50 -18.26 0.34
CA TYR A 30 -10.46 -17.21 0.70
C TYR A 30 -11.36 -16.82 -0.47
N SER A 31 -12.60 -16.43 -0.16
CA SER A 31 -13.53 -15.91 -1.16
C SER A 31 -12.96 -14.67 -1.86
N LEU A 32 -13.38 -14.41 -3.10
CA LEU A 32 -12.94 -13.23 -3.86
C LEU A 32 -13.25 -11.92 -3.12
N LYS A 33 -14.40 -11.83 -2.45
CA LYS A 33 -14.77 -10.62 -1.68
C LYS A 33 -13.80 -10.39 -0.54
N THR A 34 -13.52 -11.42 0.26
CA THR A 34 -12.59 -11.34 1.39
C THR A 34 -11.18 -10.99 0.91
N SER A 35 -10.72 -11.64 -0.16
CA SER A 35 -9.39 -11.40 -0.75
C SER A 35 -9.20 -9.95 -1.20
N PHE A 36 -10.23 -9.37 -1.84
CA PHE A 36 -10.22 -7.97 -2.27
C PHE A 36 -10.20 -6.98 -1.11
N ILE A 37 -11.06 -7.19 -0.10
CA ILE A 37 -11.13 -6.31 1.08
C ILE A 37 -9.79 -6.32 1.81
N VAL A 38 -9.22 -7.51 2.04
CA VAL A 38 -7.90 -7.67 2.68
C VAL A 38 -6.80 -7.00 1.86
N GLY A 39 -6.81 -7.17 0.52
CA GLY A 39 -5.87 -6.51 -0.37
C GLY A 39 -5.87 -4.99 -0.26
N ILE A 40 -7.07 -4.39 -0.28
CA ILE A 40 -7.23 -2.93 -0.17
C ILE A 40 -6.81 -2.43 1.21
N SER A 41 -7.23 -3.10 2.29
CA SER A 41 -6.86 -2.71 3.66
C SER A 41 -5.35 -2.78 3.89
N LEU A 42 -4.68 -3.84 3.40
CA LEU A 42 -3.22 -3.95 3.48
C LEU A 42 -2.51 -2.88 2.66
N ALA A 43 -3.06 -2.51 1.50
CA ALA A 43 -2.49 -1.45 0.68
C ALA A 43 -2.51 -0.09 1.39
N GLN A 44 -3.59 0.23 2.10
CA GLN A 44 -3.72 1.47 2.88
C GLN A 44 -2.78 1.48 4.10
N ILE A 45 -2.70 0.37 4.84
CA ILE A 45 -1.81 0.26 6.01
C ILE A 45 -0.35 0.45 5.59
N GLY A 46 0.07 -0.11 4.45
CA GLY A 46 1.43 0.06 3.95
C GLY A 46 1.80 1.51 3.61
N GLU A 47 0.87 2.32 3.10
CA GLU A 47 1.11 3.75 2.90
C GLU A 47 1.15 4.51 4.23
N PHE A 48 0.25 4.18 5.15
CA PHE A 48 0.18 4.83 6.46
C PHE A 48 1.45 4.58 7.29
N ALA A 49 2.00 3.36 7.22
CA ALA A 49 3.27 2.99 7.85
C ALA A 49 4.48 3.75 7.29
N PHE A 50 4.38 4.36 6.11
CA PHE A 50 5.42 5.23 5.54
C PHE A 50 5.13 6.72 5.80
N VAL A 51 3.85 7.12 5.71
CA VAL A 51 3.41 8.49 5.99
C VAL A 51 3.65 8.87 7.45
N LEU A 52 3.35 8.00 8.42
CA LEU A 52 3.52 8.35 9.83
C LEU A 52 5.00 8.60 10.22
N PRO A 53 5.95 7.68 9.94
CA PRO A 53 7.36 7.94 10.21
C PRO A 53 7.92 9.13 9.43
N SER A 54 7.52 9.34 8.17
CA SER A 54 7.97 10.51 7.41
C SER A 54 7.50 11.83 8.03
N ARG A 55 6.30 11.87 8.64
CA ARG A 55 5.82 13.05 9.38
C ARG A 55 6.48 13.21 10.75
N ALA A 56 6.72 12.12 11.47
CA ALA A 56 7.41 12.13 12.76
C ALA A 56 8.87 12.58 12.62
N SER A 57 9.57 12.08 11.61
CA SER A 57 10.95 12.49 11.28
C SER A 57 11.02 13.95 10.82
N ASN A 58 10.07 14.41 10.00
CA ASN A 58 9.98 15.82 9.61
C ASN A 58 9.72 16.78 10.80
N LEU A 59 9.20 16.26 11.91
CA LEU A 59 9.01 17.00 13.16
C LEU A 59 10.11 16.73 14.20
N HIS A 60 11.18 16.01 13.82
CA HIS A 60 12.27 15.57 14.70
C HIS A 60 11.82 14.76 15.93
N LEU A 61 10.65 14.12 15.87
CA LEU A 61 10.10 13.30 16.97
C LEU A 61 10.66 11.87 16.99
N VAL A 62 11.24 11.44 15.87
CA VAL A 62 11.89 10.14 15.65
C VAL A 62 13.06 10.37 14.68
N GLU A 63 14.22 9.79 14.98
CA GLU A 63 15.43 9.84 14.14
C GLU A 63 15.56 8.60 13.26
#